data_AF-M0NPY5-F1
#
_entry.id   AF-M0NPY5-F1
#
_cell.length_a   1.000
_cell.length_b   1.000
_cell.length_c   1.000
_cell.angle_alpha   90.00
_cell.angle_beta   90.00
_cell.angle_gamma   90.00
#
_symmetry.space_group_name_H-M   'P 1'
#
loop_
_entity.id
_entity.type
_entity.pdbx_description
1 polymer ?
#
loop_
_entity_poly.entity_id
_entity_poly.type
_entity_poly.pdbx_seq_one_letter_code
_entity_poly.pdbx_strand_id
1 'polypeptide(L)' 'MTGTVKAAAFWAAIAIPATYPVLLYMGLEGTPGLLFVGLLFANALALAIGHDYKR' A
#
# COMPACT_ATOMS: atom_id res chain seq x y z
N MET A 1 -15.00 -3.19 16.33
CA MET A 1 -14.50 -3.83 15.09
C MET A 1 -13.53 -2.95 14.29
N THR A 2 -13.12 -1.78 14.80
CA THR A 2 -12.20 -0.83 14.13
C THR A 2 -10.72 -1.17 14.31
N GLY A 3 -10.35 -2.00 15.29
CA GLY A 3 -8.94 -2.36 15.54
C GLY A 3 -8.31 -3.24 14.44
N THR A 4 -9.09 -4.16 13.87
CA THR A 4 -8.58 -5.12 12.87
C THR A 4 -8.31 -4.47 11.52
N VAL A 5 -9.21 -3.60 11.06
CA VAL A 5 -9.04 -2.81 9.83
C VAL A 5 -7.81 -1.90 9.94
N LYS A 6 -7.59 -1.34 11.13
CA LYS A 6 -6.46 -0.46 11.41
C LYS A 6 -5.12 -1.21 11.48
N ALA A 7 -5.11 -2.40 12.09
CA ALA A 7 -3.94 -3.29 12.08
C ALA A 7 -3.61 -3.72 10.63
N ALA A 8 -4.61 -4.08 9.84
CA ALA A 8 -4.44 -4.44 8.44
C ALA A 8 -3.88 -3.27 7.61
N ALA A 9 -4.36 -2.04 7.82
CA ALA A 9 -3.82 -0.85 7.16
C ALA A 9 -2.35 -0.59 7.53
N PHE A 10 -2.00 -0.70 8.81
CA PHE A 10 -0.62 -0.54 9.27
C PHE A 10 0.32 -1.59 8.64
N TRP A 11 -0.07 -2.87 8.65
CA TRP A 11 0.72 -3.94 8.04
C TRP A 11 0.79 -3.82 6.51
N ALA A 12 -0.30 -3.39 5.85
CA ALA A 12 -0.31 -3.12 4.42
C ALA A 12 0.66 -1.99 4.04
N ALA A 13 0.70 -0.91 4.83
CA ALA A 13 1.65 0.19 4.60
C ALA A 13 3.12 -0.24 4.67
N ILE A 14 3.44 -1.29 5.45
CA ILE A 14 4.80 -1.83 5.60
C ILE A 14 5.10 -2.91 4.54
N ALA A 15 4.14 -3.78 4.23
CA ALA A 15 4.33 -4.89 3.31
C ALA A 15 4.31 -4.45 1.84
N ILE A 16 3.50 -3.46 1.48
CA ILE A 16 3.37 -2.96 0.10
C ILE A 16 4.72 -2.44 -0.44
N PRO A 17 5.49 -1.60 0.27
CA PRO A 17 6.79 -1.11 -0.20
C PRO A 17 7.81 -2.22 -0.48
N ALA A 18 7.75 -3.34 0.25
CA ALA A 18 8.63 -4.48 0.03
C ALA A 18 8.39 -5.17 -1.32
N THR A 19 7.21 -4.98 -1.93
CA THR A 19 6.87 -5.54 -3.24
C THR A 19 7.30 -4.65 -4.41
N TYR A 20 7.57 -3.35 -4.17
CA TYR A 20 7.98 -2.41 -5.22
C TYR A 20 9.28 -2.78 -5.93
N PRO A 21 10.36 -3.24 -5.25
CA PRO A 21 11.59 -3.62 -5.94
C PRO A 21 11.39 -4.76 -6.92
N VAL A 22 10.58 -5.76 -6.58
CA VAL A 22 10.27 -6.89 -7.46
C VAL A 22 9.43 -6.43 -8.66
N LEU A 23 8.42 -5.59 -8.42
CA LEU A 23 7.59 -5.00 -9.48
C LEU A 23 8.40 -4.12 -10.44
N LEU A 24 9.30 -3.30 -9.91
CA LEU A 24 10.18 -2.45 -10.71
C LEU A 24 11.21 -3.28 -11.50
N TYR A 25 11.72 -4.37 -10.91
CA TYR A 25 12.61 -5.31 -11.60
C TYR A 25 11.93 -6.03 -12.77
N MET A 26 10.64 -6.37 -12.63
CA MET A 26 9.84 -7.00 -13.71
C MET A 26 9.52 -6.03 -14.86
N GLY A 27 9.74 -4.72 -14.68
CA GLY A 27 9.36 -3.68 -15.64
C GLY A 27 7.91 -3.23 -15.48
N LEU A 28 7.65 -1.97 -15.84
CA LEU A 28 6.35 -1.29 -15.63
C LEU A 28 5.47 -1.27 -16.89
N GLU A 29 5.85 -1.96 -17.96
CA GLU A 29 5.07 -1.95 -19.21
C GLU A 29 3.80 -2.81 -19.10
N GLY A 30 2.65 -2.20 -19.37
CA GLY A 30 1.35 -2.89 -19.36
C GLY A 30 0.79 -3.11 -17.95
N THR A 31 0.36 -4.35 -17.67
CA THR A 31 -0.32 -4.74 -16.42
C THR A 31 0.48 -4.45 -15.13
N PRO A 32 1.80 -4.68 -15.04
CA PRO A 32 2.60 -4.37 -13.86
C PRO A 32 2.58 -2.89 -13.48
N GLY A 33 2.53 -1.98 -14.45
CA GLY A 33 2.41 -0.54 -14.21
C GLY A 33 1.09 -0.17 -13.52
N LEU A 34 -0.02 -0.77 -13.95
CA LEU A 34 -1.33 -0.59 -13.29
C LEU A 34 -1.33 -1.15 -11.87
N LEU A 35 -0.70 -2.31 -11.65
CA LEU A 35 -0.53 -2.88 -10.31
C LEU A 35 0.31 -1.98 -9.40
N PHE A 36 1.40 -1.41 -9.91
CA PHE A 36 2.23 -0.48 -9.16
C PHE A 36 1.45 0.76 -8.71
N VAL A 37 0.69 1.38 -9.63
CA VAL A 37 -0.15 2.54 -9.30
C VAL A 37 -1.26 2.16 -8.31
N GLY A 38 -1.90 1.00 -8.47
CA GLY A 38 -2.89 0.49 -7.52
C GLY A 38 -2.32 0.26 -6.12
N LEU A 39 -1.13 -0.35 -6.03
CA LEU A 39 -0.41 -0.50 -4.77
C LEU A 39 -0.03 0.84 -4.16
N LEU A 40 0.38 1.82 -4.98
CA LEU A 40 0.72 3.17 -4.52
C LEU A 40 -0.50 3.86 -3.89
N PHE A 41 -1.66 3.79 -4.55
CA PHE A 41 -2.91 4.30 -4.00
C PHE A 41 -3.33 3.58 -2.72
N ALA A 42 -3.22 2.24 -2.69
CA ALA A 42 -3.52 1.45 -1.49
C ALA A 42 -2.59 1.81 -0.32
N ASN A 43 -1.30 2.04 -0.60
CA ASN A 43 -0.33 2.47 0.40
C ASN A 43 -0.65 3.87 0.95
N ALA A 44 -0.99 4.82 0.06
CA ALA A 44 -1.39 6.16 0.44
C ALA A 44 -2.68 6.16 1.28
N LEU A 45 -3.68 5.34 0.92
CA LEU A 45 -4.90 5.17 1.71
C LEU A 45 -4.63 4.57 3.08
N ALA A 46 -3.74 3.57 3.16
CA ALA A 46 -3.33 3.00 4.44
C ALA A 46 -2.65 4.05 5.34
N LEU A 47 -1.81 4.92 4.76
CA LEU A 47 -1.21 6.05 5.47
C LEU A 47 -2.25 7.08 5.92
N ALA A 48 -3.18 7.46 5.05
CA ALA A 48 -4.22 8.45 5.34
C ALA A 48 -5.16 7.98 6.46
N ILE A 49 -5.65 6.73 6.38
CA ILE A 49 -6.49 6.10 7.40
C ILE A 49 -5.69 5.93 8.72
N GLY A 50 -4.40 5.66 8.64
CA GLY A 50 -3.51 5.61 9.80
C GLY A 50 -3.27 6.98 10.46
N HIS A 51 -3.27 8.06 9.68
CA HIS A 51 -2.97 9.42 10.13
C HIS A 51 -4.12 10.07 10.91
N ASP A 52 -5.37 9.76 10.57
CA ASP A 52 -6.57 10.33 11.21
C ASP A 52 -6.73 9.94 12.70
N TYR A 53 -5.89 9.01 13.21
CA TYR A 53 -5.97 8.52 14.59
C TYR A 53 -5.28 9.43 15.64
N LYS A 54 -4.97 10.69 15.31
CA LYS A 54 -4.32 11.63 16.22
C LYS A 54 -5.10 12.94 16.42
N ARG A 55 -6.42 12.85 16.56
CA ARG A 55 -7.20 13.92 17.17
C ARG A 55 -8.13 13.42 18.25
#